data_AF-K1TX81-F1
#
_entry.id   AF-K1TX81-F1
#
_cell.length_a   1.000
_cell.length_b   1.000
_cell.length_c   1.000
_cell.angle_alpha   90.00
_cell.angle_beta   90.00
_cell.angle_gamma   90.00
#
_symmetry.space_group_name_H-M   'P 1'
#
loop_
_entity.id
_entity.type
_entity.pdbx_description
1 polymer ?
#
loop_
_entity_poly.entity_id
_entity_poly.type
_entity_poly.pdbx_seq_one_letter_code
_entity_poly.pdbx_strand_id
1 'polypeptide(L)'
;MDDMVAGTSNTSKKKDTGLSQASMQAMISADSSMKQAKVQGSMATQIQGRASVLESEIKQDAGKGNTEKKEEELAELKAKAQSATAAQMSTLADANKSVEEATKADNSNTEDTSNKEQY
;
A
#
# COMPACT_ATOMS: atom_id res chain seq x y z
N MET A 1 -56.30 -32.21 2.78
CA MET A 1 -56.87 -31.09 3.54
C MET A 1 -56.54 -31.40 4.99
N ASP A 2 -55.48 -30.90 5.62
CA ASP A 2 -54.73 -29.66 5.40
C ASP A 2 -53.25 -29.89 5.16
N ASP A 3 -52.72 -28.99 4.36
CA ASP A 3 -51.42 -29.00 3.71
C ASP A 3 -50.31 -28.47 4.62
N MET A 4 -49.14 -29.03 4.38
CA MET A 4 -47.86 -28.80 5.02
C MET A 4 -47.30 -27.45 4.56
N VAL A 5 -47.35 -26.40 5.39
CA VAL A 5 -46.50 -25.20 5.23
C VAL A 5 -45.99 -24.76 6.60
N ALA A 6 -44.89 -25.37 7.03
CA ALA A 6 -43.91 -24.72 7.90
C ALA A 6 -42.89 -24.02 6.96
N GLY A 7 -43.37 -22.99 6.25
CA GLY A 7 -42.60 -22.27 5.25
C GLY A 7 -41.87 -21.09 5.88
N THR A 8 -40.64 -21.34 6.31
CA THR A 8 -39.49 -20.44 6.26
C THR A 8 -39.73 -19.00 6.70
N SER A 9 -39.38 -18.71 7.95
CA SER A 9 -38.85 -17.40 8.34
C SER A 9 -37.78 -16.97 7.33
N ASN A 10 -38.09 -15.96 6.51
CA ASN A 10 -37.17 -15.28 5.58
C ASN A 10 -36.10 -14.49 6.36
N THR A 11 -35.32 -15.18 7.18
CA THR A 11 -34.13 -14.67 7.86
C THR A 11 -32.92 -15.48 7.42
N SER A 12 -32.78 -15.69 6.11
CA SER A 12 -31.58 -16.28 5.54
C SER A 12 -30.56 -15.17 5.27
N LYS A 13 -29.79 -14.89 6.31
CA LYS A 13 -28.37 -14.50 6.24
C LYS A 13 -28.09 -13.22 5.47
N LYS A 14 -28.17 -12.10 6.19
CA LYS A 14 -27.21 -11.01 6.01
C LYS A 14 -25.84 -11.67 5.95
N LYS A 15 -25.20 -11.59 4.79
CA LYS A 15 -23.97 -12.30 4.42
C LYS A 15 -22.85 -11.90 5.39
N ASP A 16 -22.79 -12.56 6.55
CA ASP A 16 -21.60 -12.70 7.38
C ASP A 16 -20.63 -13.59 6.60
N THR A 17 -20.18 -13.14 5.42
CA THR A 17 -18.99 -13.72 4.82
C THR A 17 -17.83 -12.93 5.37
N GLY A 18 -17.15 -13.53 6.36
CA GLY A 18 -15.77 -13.16 6.65
C GLY A 18 -14.96 -13.08 5.36
N LEU A 19 -13.87 -12.30 5.40
CA LEU A 19 -12.98 -12.06 4.27
C LEU A 19 -12.69 -13.35 3.50
N SER A 20 -12.79 -13.30 2.18
CA SER A 20 -12.40 -14.40 1.31
C SER A 20 -10.91 -14.71 1.46
N GLN A 21 -10.50 -15.89 1.01
CA GLN A 21 -9.08 -16.24 0.97
C GLN A 21 -8.25 -15.24 0.14
N ALA A 22 -8.81 -14.74 -0.97
CA ALA A 22 -8.15 -13.77 -1.83
C ALA A 22 -8.01 -12.41 -1.12
N SER A 23 -9.05 -11.93 -0.44
CA SER A 23 -8.96 -10.68 0.32
C SER A 23 -8.08 -10.80 1.56
N MET A 24 -8.07 -11.95 2.25
CA MET A 24 -7.09 -12.21 3.31
C MET A 24 -5.64 -12.18 2.80
N GLN A 25 -5.36 -12.82 1.67
CA GLN A 25 -4.02 -12.81 1.06
C GLN A 25 -3.60 -11.41 0.60
N ALA A 26 -4.52 -10.66 0.00
CA ALA A 26 -4.28 -9.27 -0.39
C ALA A 26 -4.02 -8.37 0.82
N MET A 27 -4.74 -8.54 1.92
CA MET A 27 -4.48 -7.80 3.17
C MET A 27 -3.10 -8.11 3.75
N ILE A 28 -2.68 -9.38 3.77
CA ILE A 28 -1.33 -9.77 4.25
C ILE A 28 -0.23 -9.18 3.34
N SER A 29 -0.48 -9.20 2.03
CA SER A 29 0.45 -8.64 1.04
C SER A 29 0.55 -7.12 1.19
N ALA A 30 -0.58 -6.45 1.38
CA ALA A 30 -0.64 -5.02 1.65
C ALA A 30 0.05 -4.64 2.97
N ASP A 31 -0.11 -5.42 4.05
CA ASP A 31 0.63 -5.20 5.30
C ASP A 31 2.15 -5.28 5.10
N SER A 32 2.60 -6.30 4.35
CA SER A 32 4.02 -6.47 4.02
C SER A 32 4.55 -5.29 3.20
N SER A 33 3.81 -4.86 2.17
CA SER A 33 4.13 -3.70 1.36
C SER A 33 4.12 -2.40 2.19
N MET A 34 3.16 -2.20 3.08
CA MET A 34 3.12 -1.04 3.98
C MET A 34 4.34 -0.99 4.92
N LYS A 35 4.76 -2.15 5.45
CA LYS A 35 5.99 -2.25 6.26
C LYS A 35 7.22 -1.88 5.43
N GLN A 36 7.33 -2.36 4.20
CA GLN A 36 8.43 -2.03 3.30
C GLN A 36 8.45 -0.55 2.90
N ALA A 37 7.29 0.01 2.58
CA ALA A 37 7.12 1.44 2.30
C ALA A 37 7.56 2.30 3.50
N LYS A 38 7.28 1.87 4.73
CA LYS A 38 7.76 2.56 5.94
C LYS A 38 9.29 2.55 6.05
N VAL A 39 9.95 1.44 5.70
CA VAL A 39 11.42 1.37 5.68
C VAL A 39 11.99 2.35 4.66
N GLN A 40 11.46 2.34 3.43
CA GLN A 40 11.88 3.27 2.37
C GLN A 40 11.66 4.74 2.77
N GLY A 41 10.50 5.05 3.35
CA GLY A 41 10.20 6.40 3.86
C GLY A 41 11.13 6.83 4.99
N SER A 42 11.46 5.93 5.92
CA SER A 42 12.41 6.21 7.01
C SER A 42 13.81 6.50 6.47
N MET A 43 14.26 5.73 5.46
CA MET A 43 15.52 6.00 4.78
C MET A 43 15.49 7.35 4.04
N ALA A 44 14.40 7.68 3.35
CA ALA A 44 14.24 8.97 2.68
C ALA A 44 14.36 10.13 3.69
N THR A 45 13.67 10.06 4.83
CA THR A 45 13.77 11.07 5.89
C THR A 45 15.19 11.18 6.45
N GLN A 46 15.86 10.06 6.68
CA GLN A 46 17.24 10.07 7.18
C GLN A 46 18.21 10.71 6.17
N ILE A 47 18.04 10.40 4.88
CA ILE A 47 18.86 10.98 3.80
C ILE A 47 18.59 12.48 3.69
N GLN A 48 17.32 12.91 3.75
CA GLN A 48 16.96 14.33 3.76
C GLN A 48 17.60 15.07 4.94
N GLY A 49 17.59 14.48 6.14
CA GLY A 49 18.26 15.06 7.31
C GLY A 49 19.76 15.24 7.10
N ARG A 50 20.45 14.24 6.54
CA ARG A 50 21.87 14.34 6.18
C ARG A 50 22.11 15.41 5.12
N ALA A 51 21.27 15.47 4.08
CA ALA A 51 21.34 16.50 3.06
C ALA A 51 21.17 17.91 3.63
N SER A 52 20.26 18.12 4.59
CA SER A 52 20.07 19.41 5.26
C SER A 52 21.28 19.84 6.10
N VAL A 53 21.92 18.89 6.80
CA VAL A 53 23.17 19.13 7.52
C VAL A 53 24.27 19.52 6.54
N LEU A 54 24.46 18.75 5.47
CA LEU A 54 25.48 19.00 4.46
C LEU A 54 25.26 20.35 3.74
N GLU A 55 24.01 20.72 3.46
CA GLU A 55 23.68 22.04 2.91
C GLU A 55 24.06 23.18 3.88
N SER A 56 23.91 22.96 5.18
CA SER A 56 24.32 23.93 6.20
C SER A 56 25.84 24.03 6.30
N GLU A 57 26.55 22.91 6.18
CA GLU A 57 28.02 22.90 6.11
C GLU A 57 28.53 23.65 4.89
N ILE A 58 27.98 23.40 3.70
CA ILE A 58 28.34 24.12 2.47
C ILE A 58 28.16 25.63 2.65
N LYS A 59 27.05 26.07 3.26
CA LYS A 59 26.80 27.49 3.55
C LYS A 59 27.83 28.08 4.52
N GLN A 60 28.28 27.32 5.51
CA GLN A 60 29.31 27.76 6.45
C GLN A 60 30.72 27.76 5.86
N ASP A 61 30.97 26.87 4.89
CA ASP A 61 32.23 26.74 4.17
C ASP A 61 32.31 27.63 2.93
N ALA A 62 31.23 28.34 2.61
CA ALA A 62 31.18 29.32 1.54
C ALA A 62 32.31 30.37 1.73
N GLY A 63 33.15 30.50 0.71
CA GLY A 63 34.32 31.40 0.72
C GLY A 63 35.58 30.84 1.40
N LYS A 64 35.53 29.64 2.00
CA LYS A 64 36.71 28.97 2.59
C LYS A 64 37.40 27.99 1.62
N GLY A 65 36.77 27.71 0.47
CA GLY A 65 37.31 26.86 -0.59
C GLY A 65 37.37 25.38 -0.20
N ASN A 66 36.23 24.68 -0.27
CA ASN A 66 36.17 23.21 -0.28
C ASN A 66 34.74 22.66 -0.55
N THR A 67 33.89 23.43 -1.25
CA THR A 67 32.44 23.10 -1.34
C THR A 67 32.07 22.19 -2.49
N GLU A 68 32.86 22.13 -3.58
CA GLU A 68 32.52 21.34 -4.78
C GLU A 68 32.20 19.87 -4.47
N LYS A 69 33.05 19.19 -3.71
CA LYS A 69 32.81 17.78 -3.31
C LYS A 69 31.55 17.62 -2.45
N LYS A 70 31.29 18.59 -1.57
CA LYS A 70 30.10 18.58 -0.72
C LYS A 70 28.83 18.85 -1.54
N GLU A 71 28.91 19.71 -2.54
CA GLU A 71 27.80 20.00 -3.46
C GLU A 71 27.45 18.79 -4.33
N GLU A 72 28.45 18.05 -4.80
CA GLU A 72 28.27 16.78 -5.51
C GLU A 72 27.61 15.73 -4.60
N GLU A 73 28.13 15.52 -3.39
CA GLU A 73 27.53 14.62 -2.40
C GLU A 73 26.09 15.04 -2.04
N LEU A 74 25.82 16.35 -1.91
CA LEU A 74 24.48 16.87 -1.65
C LEU A 74 23.51 16.54 -2.79
N ALA A 75 23.96 16.64 -4.04
CA ALA A 75 23.16 16.28 -5.20
C ALA A 75 22.85 14.77 -5.21
N GLU A 76 23.84 13.92 -4.92
CA GLU A 76 23.64 12.47 -4.79
C GLU A 76 22.66 12.12 -3.67
N LEU A 77 22.80 12.73 -2.50
CA LEU A 77 21.89 12.51 -1.37
C LEU A 77 20.47 12.93 -1.74
N LYS A 78 20.28 14.07 -2.41
CA LYS A 78 18.96 14.52 -2.88
C LYS A 78 18.36 13.53 -3.90
N ALA A 79 19.13 13.07 -4.87
CA ALA A 79 18.69 12.07 -5.85
C ALA A 79 18.30 10.75 -5.16
N LYS A 80 19.11 10.29 -4.19
CA LYS A 80 18.83 9.07 -3.43
C LYS A 80 17.58 9.21 -2.55
N ALA A 81 17.37 10.36 -1.93
CA ALA A 81 16.14 10.64 -1.18
C ALA A 81 14.91 10.59 -2.10
N GLN A 82 14.98 11.23 -3.27
CA GLN A 82 13.89 11.18 -4.25
C GLN A 82 13.60 9.76 -4.72
N SER A 83 14.65 8.97 -5.01
CA SER A 83 14.51 7.56 -5.38
C SER A 83 13.85 6.73 -4.28
N ALA A 84 14.25 6.92 -3.02
CA ALA A 84 13.64 6.23 -1.87
C ALA A 84 12.16 6.62 -1.68
N THR A 85 11.82 7.91 -1.86
CA THR A 85 10.43 8.38 -1.82
C THR A 85 9.60 7.81 -2.98
N ALA A 86 10.15 7.76 -4.19
CA ALA A 86 9.48 7.16 -5.34
C ALA A 86 9.24 5.66 -5.12
N ALA A 87 10.22 4.95 -4.56
CA ALA A 87 10.08 3.54 -4.20
C ALA A 87 8.97 3.34 -3.14
N GLN A 88 8.92 4.20 -2.11
CA GLN A 88 7.83 4.21 -1.12
C GLN A 88 6.46 4.38 -1.78
N MET A 89 6.34 5.35 -2.70
CA MET A 89 5.09 5.58 -3.42
C MET A 89 4.69 4.38 -4.29
N SER A 90 5.65 3.77 -5.01
CA SER A 90 5.40 2.58 -5.82
C SER A 90 4.88 1.43 -4.96
N THR A 91 5.55 1.13 -3.84
CA THR A 91 5.16 0.04 -2.95
C THR A 91 3.77 0.28 -2.33
N LEU A 92 3.41 1.53 -2.01
CA LEU A 92 2.05 1.86 -1.56
C LEU A 92 1.02 1.73 -2.67
N ALA A 93 1.34 2.11 -3.90
CA ALA A 93 0.46 1.94 -5.05
C ALA A 93 0.19 0.46 -5.34
N ASP A 94 1.22 -0.38 -5.30
CA ASP A 94 1.10 -1.83 -5.49
C ASP A 94 0.24 -2.47 -4.39
N ALA A 95 0.40 -2.04 -3.13
CA ALA A 95 -0.44 -2.46 -2.01
C ALA A 95 -1.92 -2.10 -2.25
N ASN A 96 -2.19 -0.84 -2.62
CA ASN A 96 -3.54 -0.37 -2.90
C ASN A 96 -4.19 -1.14 -4.05
N LYS A 97 -3.45 -1.38 -5.13
CA LYS A 97 -3.93 -2.13 -6.29
C LYS A 97 -4.31 -3.56 -5.91
N SER A 98 -3.47 -4.25 -5.13
CA SER A 98 -3.74 -5.64 -4.70
C SER A 98 -5.03 -5.74 -3.86
N VAL A 99 -5.26 -4.79 -2.95
CA VAL A 99 -6.49 -4.74 -2.15
C VAL A 99 -7.71 -4.43 -3.01
N GLU A 100 -7.60 -3.49 -3.94
CA GLU A 100 -8.70 -3.12 -4.84
C GLU A 100 -9.10 -4.31 -5.75
N GLU A 101 -8.13 -5.02 -6.31
CA GLU A 101 -8.40 -6.21 -7.14
C GLU A 101 -9.08 -7.33 -6.33
N ALA A 102 -8.63 -7.59 -5.11
CA ALA A 102 -9.23 -8.61 -4.25
C ALA A 102 -10.66 -8.23 -3.81
N THR A 103 -10.92 -6.96 -3.52
CA THR A 103 -12.28 -6.49 -3.19
C THR A 103 -13.23 -6.57 -4.38
N LYS A 104 -12.75 -6.29 -5.60
CA LYS A 104 -13.54 -6.50 -6.83
C LYS A 104 -13.84 -7.98 -7.06
N ALA A 105 -12.85 -8.86 -6.89
CA ALA A 105 -13.04 -10.31 -7.05
C ALA A 105 -14.06 -10.88 -6.04
N ASP A 106 -14.02 -10.41 -4.78
CA ASP A 106 -14.98 -10.82 -3.75
C ASP A 106 -16.42 -10.41 -4.07
N ASN A 107 -16.60 -9.27 -4.73
CA ASN A 107 -17.92 -8.80 -5.16
C ASN A 107 -18.41 -9.55 -6.40
N SER A 108 -17.56 -9.76 -7.41
CA SER A 108 -17.91 -10.48 -8.65
C SER A 108 -18.25 -11.96 -8.42
N ASN A 109 -17.65 -12.63 -7.42
CA ASN A 109 -17.98 -14.02 -7.08
C ASN A 109 -19.38 -14.17 -6.41
N THR A 110 -20.10 -13.06 -6.18
CA THR A 110 -21.47 -13.08 -5.66
C THR A 110 -22.54 -13.09 -6.76
N GLU A 111 -22.19 -12.69 -7.98
CA GLU A 111 -23.15 -12.59 -9.10
C GLU A 111 -23.32 -13.93 -9.84
N ASP A 112 -22.29 -14.78 -9.86
CA ASP A 112 -22.29 -16.01 -10.66
C ASP A 112 -23.04 -17.19 -9.98
N THR A 113 -23.29 -17.14 -8.67
CA THR A 113 -24.03 -18.19 -7.97
C THR A 113 -25.55 -18.03 -8.04
N SER A 114 -26.07 -16.93 -8.58
CA SER A 114 -27.52 -16.66 -8.63
C SER A 114 -28.22 -17.24 -9.86
N ASN A 115 -27.48 -17.86 -10.80
CA ASN A 115 -28.02 -18.31 -12.09
C ASN A 115 -28.02 -19.84 -12.30
N LYS A 116 -27.76 -20.64 -11.26
CA LYS A 116 -27.64 -22.12 -11.36
C LYS A 116 -28.65 -22.91 -10.52
N GLU A 117 -29.82 -22.34 -10.22
CA GLU A 117 -30.95 -23.05 -9.61
C GLU A 117 -32.25 -22.72 -10.36
N GLN A 118 -32.29 -23.03 -11.65
CA GLN A 118 -33.53 -23.05 -12.46
C GLN A 118 -33.47 -24.22 -13.45
N TYR A 119 -33.56 -25.46 -12.95
CA TYR A 119 -33.96 -26.64 -13.74
C TYR A 119 -34.69 -27.64 -12.85
#